data_AF-A0A392RDW1-F1
#
_entry.id   AF-A0A392RDW1-F1
#
_cell.length_a   1.000
_cell.length_b   1.000
_cell.length_c   1.000
_cell.angle_alpha   90.00
_cell.angle_beta   90.00
_cell.angle_gamma   90.00
#
_symmetry.space_group_name_H-M   'P 1'
#
loop_
_entity.id
_entity.type
_entity.pdbx_description
1 polymer ?
#
loop_
_entity_poly.entity_id
_entity_poly.type
_entity_poly.pdbx_seq_one_letter_code
_entity_poly.pdbx_strand_id
1 'polypeptide(L)' 'ETVTKKAAAKRYNKRVIPRQFEQGDLVLLRADIGQRNTGEGKLAQNWEGPYRIAKALGKGGYKIETLQG' A
#
# COMPACT_ATOMS: atom_id res chain seq x y z
N GLU A 1 -16.54 16.81 5.53
CA GLU A 1 -15.25 17.07 4.85
C GLU A 1 -15.26 18.45 4.23
N THR A 2 -14.21 19.25 4.46
CA THR A 2 -14.11 20.59 3.85
C THR A 2 -13.86 20.46 2.34
N VAL A 3 -14.46 21.35 1.56
CA VAL A 3 -14.37 21.37 0.08
C VAL A 3 -12.92 21.25 -0.43
N THR A 4 -11.95 21.80 0.32
CA THR A 4 -10.51 21.75 0.05
C THR A 4 -9.94 20.33 0.04
N LYS A 5 -10.30 19.46 1.00
CA LYS A 5 -9.78 18.08 1.07
C LYS A 5 -10.26 17.25 -0.13
N LYS A 6 -11.52 17.42 -0.55
CA LYS A 6 -12.11 16.72 -1.70
C LYS A 6 -11.44 17.11 -3.02
N ALA A 7 -11.16 18.40 -3.22
CA ALA A 7 -10.45 18.89 -4.39
C ALA A 7 -9.00 18.36 -4.48
N ALA A 8 -8.30 18.34 -3.35
CA ALA A 8 -6.95 17.77 -3.26
C ALA A 8 -6.92 16.28 -3.62
N ALA A 9 -7.84 15.49 -3.04
CA ALA A 9 -7.98 14.07 -3.35
C ALA A 9 -8.28 13.83 -4.84
N LYS A 10 -9.19 14.59 -5.44
CA LYS A 10 -9.52 14.48 -6.88
C LYS A 10 -8.30 14.76 -7.77
N ARG A 11 -7.50 15.78 -7.44
CA ARG A 11 -6.27 16.12 -8.19
C ARG A 11 -5.20 15.04 -8.05
N TYR A 12 -5.02 14.50 -6.86
CA TYR A 12 -4.08 13.39 -6.61
C TYR A 12 -4.52 12.12 -7.36
N ASN A 13 -5.77 11.70 -7.17
CA ASN A 13 -6.32 10.50 -7.78
C ASN A 13 -6.35 10.53 -9.31
N LYS A 14 -6.37 11.72 -9.94
CA LYS A 14 -6.29 11.85 -11.42
C LYS A 14 -5.02 11.21 -12.01
N ARG A 15 -3.94 11.11 -11.23
CA ARG A 15 -2.66 10.51 -11.66
C ARG A 15 -2.48 9.06 -11.18
N VAL A 16 -3.42 8.55 -10.40
CA VAL A 16 -3.35 7.17 -9.89
C VAL A 16 -3.79 6.23 -11.02
N ILE A 17 -2.86 5.39 -11.46
CA ILE A 17 -3.14 4.33 -12.43
C ILE A 17 -3.51 3.08 -11.64
N PRO A 18 -4.73 2.54 -11.78
CA PRO A 18 -5.10 1.26 -11.18
C PRO A 18 -4.15 0.17 -11.67
N ARG A 19 -3.65 -0.64 -10.73
CA ARG A 19 -2.80 -1.78 -11.03
C ARG A 19 -3.44 -3.03 -10.43
N GLN A 20 -3.46 -4.08 -11.23
CA GLN A 20 -3.74 -5.42 -10.77
C GLN A 20 -2.42 -6.14 -10.59
N PHE A 21 -2.36 -6.98 -9.57
CA PHE A 21 -1.17 -7.77 -9.29
C PHE A 21 -1.53 -9.24 -9.31
N GLU A 22 -0.56 -10.06 -9.68
CA GLU A 22 -0.70 -11.50 -9.81
C GLU A 22 0.07 -12.23 -8.72
N GLN A 23 -0.21 -13.51 -8.56
CA GLN A 23 0.55 -14.36 -7.64
C GLN A 23 2.03 -14.39 -8.08
N GLY A 24 2.93 -14.15 -7.13
CA GLY A 24 4.36 -14.07 -7.39
C GLY A 24 4.91 -12.64 -7.55
N ASP A 25 4.04 -11.65 -7.80
CA ASP A 25 4.46 -10.25 -7.90
C ASP A 25 5.07 -9.73 -6.60
N LEU A 26 6.09 -8.89 -6.75
CA LEU A 26 6.71 -8.18 -5.64
C LEU A 26 6.03 -6.83 -5.42
N VAL A 27 5.66 -6.57 -4.17
CA VAL A 27 4.97 -5.35 -3.75
C VAL A 27 5.60 -4.77 -2.49
N LEU A 28 5.58 -3.43 -2.38
CA LEU A 28 5.91 -2.73 -1.14
C LEU A 28 4.61 -2.48 -0.37
N LEU A 29 4.59 -2.78 0.92
CA LEU A 29 3.44 -2.46 1.77
C LEU A 29 3.60 -1.05 2.30
N ARG A 30 2.53 -0.26 2.38
CA ARG A 30 2.63 1.05 3.02
C ARG A 30 2.71 0.85 4.53
N ALA A 31 3.66 1.50 5.18
CA ALA A 31 3.93 1.31 6.61
C ALA A 31 2.74 1.70 7.51
N ASP A 32 1.80 2.51 7.03
CA ASP A 32 0.56 2.85 7.76
C ASP A 32 -0.50 1.74 7.75
N ILE A 33 -0.41 0.81 6.81
CA ILE A 33 -1.25 -0.40 6.70
C ILE A 33 -0.52 -1.61 7.30
N GLY A 34 0.82 -1.62 7.21
CA GLY A 34 1.69 -2.64 7.78
C GLY A 34 1.87 -2.54 9.30
N GLN A 35 2.84 -3.28 9.82
CA GLN A 35 3.19 -3.22 11.24
C GLN A 35 3.97 -1.92 11.47
N ARG A 36 3.29 -0.88 11.97
CA ARG A 36 4.00 0.33 12.42
C ARG A 36 4.83 0.03 13.66
N ASN A 37 6.14 0.22 13.56
CA ASN A 37 6.97 0.41 14.74
C ASN A 37 6.55 1.73 15.40
N THR A 38 5.83 1.65 16.51
CA THR A 38 5.27 2.79 17.28
C THR A 38 6.31 3.83 17.72
N GLY A 39 7.61 3.56 17.56
CA GLY A 39 8.72 4.46 17.89
C GLY A 39 9.25 5.32 16.74
N GLU A 40 8.89 5.07 15.48
CA GLU A 40 9.41 5.84 14.36
C GLU A 40 8.50 7.04 14.11
N GLY A 41 8.98 8.24 14.44
CA GLY A 41 8.22 9.49 14.31
C GLY A 41 7.93 9.89 12.85
N LYS A 42 7.75 11.19 12.61
CA LYS A 42 7.33 11.74 11.30
C LYS A 42 8.26 11.42 10.11
N LEU A 43 9.47 10.94 10.38
CA LEU A 43 10.50 10.59 9.39
C LEU A 43 10.70 9.07 9.24
N ALA A 44 9.76 8.27 9.75
CA ALA A 44 9.72 6.83 9.54
C ALA A 44 9.68 6.48 8.04
N GLN A 45 10.14 5.27 7.71
CA GLN A 45 10.05 4.76 6.35
C GLN A 45 8.56 4.56 5.97
N ASN A 46 8.11 5.18 4.88
CA ASN A 46 6.69 5.11 4.46
C ASN A 46 6.30 3.77 3.80
N TRP A 47 7.28 2.98 3.38
CA TRP A 47 7.09 1.73 2.64
C TRP A 47 7.91 0.61 3.29
N GLU A 48 7.27 -0.50 3.63
CA GLU A 48 7.87 -1.66 4.28
C GLU A 48 8.09 -2.78 3.28
N GLY A 49 9.28 -3.40 3.39
CA GLY A 49 9.66 -4.67 2.77
C GLY A 49 9.58 -4.70 1.25
N PRO A 50 10.12 -5.75 0.64
CA PRO A 50 9.48 -6.38 -0.51
C PRO A 50 8.69 -7.59 0.01
N TYR A 51 7.41 -7.66 -0.35
CA TYR A 51 6.55 -8.82 -0.12
C TYR A 51 6.22 -9.49 -1.43
N ARG A 52 5.88 -10.77 -1.37
CA ARG A 52 5.33 -11.49 -2.52
C ARG A 52 3.82 -11.62 -2.37
N ILE A 53 3.09 -11.51 -3.48
CA ILE A 53 1.67 -11.86 -3.49
C ILE A 53 1.53 -13.38 -3.48
N ALA A 54 0.95 -13.89 -2.41
CA ALA A 54 0.62 -15.31 -2.29
C ALA A 54 -0.70 -15.64 -3.01
N LYS A 55 -1.70 -14.74 -2.96
CA LYS A 55 -3.00 -14.94 -3.62
C LYS A 55 -3.78 -13.65 -3.82
N ALA A 56 -4.43 -13.49 -4.98
CA ALA A 56 -5.45 -12.47 -5.18
C ALA A 56 -6.79 -12.89 -4.52
N LEU A 57 -7.34 -12.04 -3.64
CA LEU A 57 -8.59 -12.29 -2.91
C LEU A 57 -9.82 -11.67 -3.60
N GLY A 58 -9.61 -10.92 -4.69
CA GLY A 58 -10.65 -10.19 -5.42
C GLY A 58 -10.94 -8.81 -4.80
N LYS A 59 -11.65 -7.96 -5.56
CA LYS A 59 -12.02 -6.59 -5.16
C LYS A 59 -10.85 -5.71 -4.70
N GLY A 60 -9.63 -5.98 -5.19
CA GLY A 60 -8.41 -5.27 -4.81
C GLY A 60 -7.75 -5.75 -3.51
N GLY A 61 -8.24 -6.83 -2.90
CA GLY A 61 -7.59 -7.50 -1.78
C GLY A 61 -6.55 -8.52 -2.25
N TYR A 62 -5.40 -8.55 -1.57
CA TYR A 62 -4.31 -9.49 -1.83
C TYR A 62 -3.80 -10.08 -0.53
N LYS A 63 -3.55 -11.39 -0.51
CA LYS A 63 -2.76 -12.05 0.53
C LYS A 63 -1.29 -11.93 0.14
N ILE A 64 -0.47 -11.40 1.04
CA ILE A 64 0.98 -11.24 0.86
C ILE A 64 1.74 -12.12 1.84
N GLU A 65 2.96 -12.50 1.48
CA GLU A 65 3.90 -13.27 2.30
C GLU A 65 5.28 -12.60 2.32
N THR A 66 6.04 -12.85 3.37
CA THR A 66 7.44 -12.42 3.46
C THR A 66 8.28 -13.24 2.48
N LEU A 67 9.41 -12.69 2.04
CA LEU A 67 10.31 -13.43 1.15
C LEU A 67 11.06 -14.55 1.86
N GLN A 68 11.05 -14.58 3.20
CA GLN A 68 11.73 -15.62 4.00
C GLN A 68 10.92 -16.91 4.18
N GLY A 69 9.64 -16.94 3.76
CA GLY A 69 8.76 -18.12 3.94
C GLY A 69 8.11 -18.16 5.31
#